data_AF-A0A6M5YRV3-F1
#
_entry.id   AF-A0A6M5YRV3-F1
#
_cell.length_a   1.000
_cell.length_b   1.000
_cell.length_c   1.000
_cell.angle_alpha   90.00
_cell.angle_beta   90.00
_cell.angle_gamma   90.00
#
_symmetry.space_group_name_H-M   'P 1'
#
loop_
_entity.id
_entity.type
_entity.pdbx_description
1 polymer ?
#
loop_
_entity_poly.entity_id
_entity_poly.type
_entity_poly.pdbx_seq_one_letter_code
_entity_poly.pdbx_strand_id
1 'polypeptide(L)'
;MATAECPACDRAVEVEDAYREWTVRCPHCDAEFVPNDVARAAAARRRREEEKYEDEMYGVPSAVRKEALQLVAGPALWLEICGWMSVLIATGIGALCIGLAVEIANNPQVNANDEPAALFAFLGCFSVVLGVPYGVAMAIGARKMRALSSRGWAMAAAILGVASFSMFGCWGLVPTGIGIWALVVLNKPAVSETLGPIRRNRT
;
A
#
# COMPACT_ATOMS: atom_id res chain seq x y z
N MET A 1 44.60 1.69 1.11
CA MET A 1 44.87 0.83 -0.07
C MET A 1 43.61 0.06 -0.37
N ALA A 2 43.09 0.23 -1.58
CA ALA A 2 41.91 -0.48 -2.05
C ALA A 2 42.35 -1.68 -2.88
N THR A 3 41.63 -2.79 -2.78
CA THR A 3 41.79 -3.93 -3.69
C THR A 3 40.73 -3.86 -4.77
N ALA A 4 41.13 -3.88 -6.04
CA ALA A 4 40.23 -3.97 -7.20
C ALA A 4 40.58 -5.21 -8.03
N GLU A 5 39.57 -5.92 -8.52
CA GLU A 5 39.77 -7.09 -9.39
C GLU A 5 39.91 -6.64 -10.85
N CYS A 6 40.91 -7.17 -11.56
CA CYS A 6 41.09 -6.85 -12.98
C CYS A 6 40.05 -7.61 -13.83
N PRO A 7 39.26 -6.93 -14.70
CA PRO A 7 38.19 -7.57 -15.47
C PRO A 7 38.67 -8.52 -16.58
N ALA A 8 39.97 -8.50 -16.91
CA ALA A 8 40.55 -9.34 -17.95
C ALA A 8 41.17 -10.65 -17.42
N CYS A 9 41.66 -10.65 -16.17
CA CYS A 9 42.37 -11.80 -15.60
C CYS A 9 41.93 -12.20 -14.18
N ASP A 10 40.92 -11.53 -13.63
CA ASP A 10 40.32 -11.78 -12.31
C ASP A 10 41.29 -11.73 -11.11
N ARG A 11 42.50 -11.17 -11.28
CA ARG A 11 43.45 -10.99 -10.18
C ARG A 11 43.18 -9.69 -9.42
N ALA A 12 43.31 -9.75 -8.09
CA ALA A 12 43.27 -8.58 -7.24
C ALA A 12 44.52 -7.72 -7.46
N VAL A 13 44.31 -6.43 -7.69
CA VAL A 13 45.33 -5.40 -7.83
C VAL A 13 45.15 -4.41 -6.68
N GLU A 14 46.22 -4.17 -5.93
CA GLU A 14 46.23 -3.12 -4.92
C GLU A 14 46.40 -1.76 -5.60
N VAL A 15 45.44 -0.86 -5.38
CA VAL A 15 45.44 0.50 -5.93
C VAL A 15 45.35 1.47 -4.77
N GLU A 16 46.19 2.50 -4.77
CA GLU A 16 46.07 3.57 -3.78
C GLU A 16 44.75 4.31 -3.96
N ASP A 17 44.18 4.78 -2.85
CA ASP A 17 42.85 5.40 -2.86
C ASP A 17 42.77 6.65 -3.76
N ALA A 18 43.91 7.32 -3.99
CA ALA A 18 44.03 8.47 -4.90
C ALA A 18 43.82 8.13 -6.39
N TYR A 19 44.08 6.88 -6.81
CA TYR A 19 44.01 6.46 -8.21
C TYR A 19 42.74 5.67 -8.57
N ARG A 20 41.74 5.61 -7.68
CA ARG A 20 40.51 4.83 -7.92
C ARG A 20 39.71 5.28 -9.15
N GLU A 21 39.77 6.57 -9.47
CA GLU A 21 39.06 7.17 -10.61
C GLU A 21 39.92 7.29 -11.88
N TRP A 22 41.18 6.86 -11.81
CA TRP A 22 42.14 6.96 -12.91
C TRP A 22 42.22 5.62 -13.65
N THR A 23 42.55 5.67 -14.94
CA THR A 23 42.85 4.47 -15.72
C THR A 23 44.17 3.88 -15.22
N VAL A 24 44.13 2.64 -14.73
CA VAL A 24 45.31 1.90 -14.29
C VAL A 24 45.53 0.68 -15.18
N ARG A 25 46.79 0.26 -15.33
CA ARG A 25 47.17 -0.96 -16.05
C ARG A 25 47.35 -2.11 -15.08
N CYS A 26 46.76 -3.26 -15.38
CA CYS A 26 46.98 -4.47 -14.60
C CYS A 26 48.44 -4.95 -14.75
N PRO A 27 49.20 -5.17 -13.66
CA PRO A 27 50.58 -5.64 -13.75
C PRO A 27 50.72 -7.08 -14.27
N HIS A 28 49.64 -7.86 -14.33
CA HIS A 28 49.68 -9.26 -14.77
C HIS A 28 49.31 -9.45 -16.24
N CYS A 29 48.44 -8.63 -16.80
CA CYS A 29 47.91 -8.80 -18.16
C CYS A 29 47.90 -7.53 -19.01
N ASP A 30 48.42 -6.41 -18.48
CA ASP A 30 48.53 -5.09 -19.14
C ASP A 30 47.19 -4.48 -19.62
N ALA A 31 46.05 -5.03 -19.15
CA ALA A 31 44.74 -4.47 -19.46
C ALA A 31 44.52 -3.14 -18.71
N GLU A 32 44.01 -2.13 -19.43
CA GLU A 32 43.62 -0.83 -18.89
C GLU A 32 42.18 -0.87 -18.36
N PHE A 33 41.96 -0.42 -17.13
CA PHE A 33 40.63 -0.32 -16.53
C PHE A 33 40.56 0.78 -15.47
N VAL A 34 39.34 1.21 -15.13
CA VAL A 34 39.09 2.15 -14.04
C VAL A 34 38.56 1.36 -12.83
N PRO A 35 39.28 1.32 -11.68
CA PRO A 35 38.92 0.50 -10.53
C PRO A 35 37.51 0.78 -9.99
N ASN A 36 37.08 2.05 -9.99
CA ASN A 36 35.76 2.44 -9.52
C ASN A 36 34.63 1.91 -10.43
N ASP A 37 34.85 1.86 -11.74
CA ASP A 37 33.86 1.31 -12.68
C ASP A 37 33.72 -0.19 -12.52
N VAL A 38 34.83 -0.91 -12.30
CA VAL A 38 34.80 -2.35 -12.02
C VAL A 38 34.10 -2.62 -10.68
N ALA A 39 34.40 -1.83 -9.64
CA ALA A 39 33.73 -1.95 -8.36
C ALA A 39 32.21 -1.69 -8.47
N ARG A 40 31.79 -0.67 -9.24
CA ARG A 40 30.38 -0.39 -9.53
C ARG A 40 29.72 -1.51 -10.31
N ALA A 41 30.39 -2.05 -11.33
CA ALA A 41 29.89 -3.17 -12.11
C ALA A 41 29.74 -4.44 -11.27
N ALA A 42 30.73 -4.75 -10.42
CA ALA A 42 30.69 -5.87 -9.48
C ALA A 42 29.56 -5.70 -8.45
N ALA A 43 29.38 -4.50 -7.89
CA ALA A 43 28.28 -4.20 -6.97
C ALA A 43 26.90 -4.32 -7.66
N ALA A 44 26.78 -3.86 -8.91
CA ALA A 44 25.56 -4.01 -9.70
C ALA A 44 25.26 -5.49 -10.01
N ARG A 45 26.30 -6.30 -10.29
CA ARG A 45 26.16 -7.74 -10.49
C ARG A 45 25.71 -8.45 -9.23
N ARG A 46 26.34 -8.17 -8.07
CA ARG A 46 25.91 -8.72 -6.77
C ARG A 46 24.45 -8.40 -6.46
N ARG A 47 24.01 -7.15 -6.69
CA ARG A 47 22.59 -6.79 -6.54
C ARG A 47 21.66 -7.60 -7.45
N ARG A 48 22.05 -7.85 -8.71
CA ARG A 48 21.24 -8.69 -9.62
C ARG A 48 21.20 -10.14 -9.17
N GLU A 49 22.29 -10.68 -8.65
CA GLU A 49 22.34 -12.05 -8.11
C GLU A 49 21.52 -12.17 -6.83
N GLU A 50 21.55 -11.16 -5.95
CA GLU A 50 20.67 -11.06 -4.77
C GLU A 50 19.20 -10.97 -5.18
N GLU A 51 18.82 -10.09 -6.13
CA GLU A 51 17.45 -10.01 -6.66
C GLU A 51 17.01 -11.36 -7.27
N LYS A 52 17.90 -12.03 -8.00
CA LYS A 52 17.61 -13.35 -8.57
C LYS A 52 17.40 -14.42 -7.49
N TYR A 53 18.23 -14.42 -6.44
CA TYR A 53 18.09 -15.34 -5.32
C TYR A 53 16.79 -15.10 -4.55
N GLU A 54 16.41 -13.84 -4.33
CA GLU A 54 15.10 -13.50 -3.75
C GLU A 54 13.96 -13.99 -4.64
N ASP A 55 14.05 -13.78 -5.96
CA ASP A 55 13.02 -14.25 -6.92
C ASP A 55 12.91 -15.78 -6.91
N GLU A 56 14.02 -16.50 -6.83
CA GLU A 56 14.04 -17.97 -6.69
C GLU A 56 13.49 -18.43 -5.33
N MET A 57 13.80 -17.71 -4.25
CA MET A 57 13.37 -18.05 -2.89
C MET A 57 11.87 -17.81 -2.66
N TYR A 58 11.35 -16.70 -3.19
CA TYR A 58 9.94 -16.30 -3.02
C TYR A 58 9.05 -16.76 -4.18
N GLY A 59 9.64 -17.26 -5.27
CA GLY A 59 8.94 -17.85 -6.42
C GLY A 59 8.15 -16.85 -7.28
N VAL A 60 8.29 -15.54 -7.03
CA VAL A 60 7.61 -14.48 -7.76
C VAL A 60 8.64 -13.44 -8.19
N PRO A 61 8.82 -13.18 -9.50
CA PRO A 61 9.78 -12.20 -9.98
C PRO A 61 9.54 -10.80 -9.39
N SER A 62 10.56 -10.17 -8.85
CA SER A 62 10.54 -8.83 -8.25
C SER A 62 9.98 -7.78 -9.21
N ALA A 63 10.20 -7.95 -10.52
CA ALA A 63 9.63 -7.14 -11.58
C ALA A 63 8.09 -7.21 -11.60
N VAL A 64 7.51 -8.41 -11.50
CA VAL A 64 6.05 -8.63 -11.46
C VAL A 64 5.45 -8.01 -10.20
N ARG A 65 6.14 -8.13 -9.06
CA ARG A 65 5.73 -7.48 -7.81
C ARG A 65 5.75 -5.96 -7.92
N LYS A 66 6.78 -5.37 -8.53
CA LYS A 66 6.89 -3.92 -8.76
C LYS A 66 5.75 -3.42 -9.67
N GLU A 67 5.42 -4.16 -10.72
CA GLU A 67 4.28 -3.85 -11.60
C GLU A 67 2.94 -3.93 -10.85
N ALA A 68 2.73 -5.00 -10.08
CA ALA A 68 1.53 -5.16 -9.26
C ALA A 68 1.37 -4.01 -8.27
N LEU A 69 2.45 -3.59 -7.60
CA LEU A 69 2.47 -2.44 -6.68
C LEU A 69 2.06 -1.15 -7.38
N GLN A 70 2.59 -0.88 -8.58
CA GLN A 70 2.23 0.32 -9.35
C GLN A 70 0.75 0.35 -9.73
N LEU A 71 0.19 -0.80 -10.10
CA LEU A 71 -1.22 -0.92 -10.46
C LEU A 71 -2.15 -0.73 -9.25
N VAL A 72 -1.81 -1.26 -8.08
CA VAL A 72 -2.65 -1.16 -6.87
C VAL A 72 -2.45 0.14 -6.08
N ALA A 73 -1.34 0.85 -6.27
CA ALA A 73 -1.02 2.05 -5.49
C ALA A 73 -2.08 3.15 -5.62
N GLY A 74 -2.56 3.40 -6.85
CA GLY A 74 -3.62 4.36 -7.15
C GLY A 74 -4.94 4.07 -6.42
N PRO A 75 -5.61 2.94 -6.70
CA PRO A 75 -6.90 2.62 -6.08
C PRO A 75 -6.80 2.50 -4.55
N ALA A 76 -5.70 1.95 -4.05
CA ALA A 76 -5.53 1.77 -2.62
C ALA A 76 -5.30 3.10 -1.88
N LEU A 77 -4.54 4.05 -2.45
CA LEU A 77 -4.41 5.39 -1.87
C LEU A 77 -5.78 6.10 -1.81
N TRP A 78 -6.57 5.99 -2.88
CA TRP A 78 -7.91 6.58 -2.93
C TRP A 78 -8.86 5.96 -1.89
N LEU A 79 -8.88 4.62 -1.76
CA LEU A 79 -9.67 3.94 -0.73
C LEU A 79 -9.23 4.32 0.69
N GLU A 80 -7.93 4.52 0.92
CA GLU A 80 -7.41 4.98 2.21
C GLU A 80 -7.93 6.38 2.56
N ILE A 81 -7.90 7.31 1.60
CA ILE A 81 -8.45 8.67 1.78
C ILE A 81 -9.96 8.61 2.03
N CYS A 82 -10.71 7.83 1.25
CA CYS A 82 -12.15 7.64 1.45
C CYS A 82 -12.47 7.05 2.83
N GLY A 83 -11.68 6.08 3.31
CA GLY A 83 -11.82 5.51 4.63
C GLY A 83 -11.69 6.56 5.73
N TRP A 84 -10.61 7.36 5.71
CA TRP A 84 -10.43 8.44 6.69
C TRP A 84 -11.50 9.53 6.60
N MET A 85 -11.88 9.93 5.39
CA MET A 85 -12.98 10.88 5.19
C MET A 85 -14.29 10.36 5.77
N SER A 86 -14.60 9.08 5.58
CA SER A 86 -15.81 8.47 6.16
C SER A 86 -15.78 8.48 7.69
N VAL A 87 -14.62 8.26 8.32
CA VAL A 87 -14.48 8.36 9.79
C VAL A 87 -14.72 9.80 10.26
N LEU A 88 -14.14 10.80 9.59
CA LEU A 88 -14.32 12.21 9.93
C LEU A 88 -15.78 12.65 9.76
N ILE A 89 -16.43 12.21 8.69
CA ILE A 89 -17.84 12.53 8.43
C ILE A 89 -18.75 11.82 9.46
N ALA A 90 -18.54 10.52 9.71
CA ALA A 90 -19.35 9.76 10.66
C ALA A 90 -19.24 10.32 12.09
N THR A 91 -18.02 10.71 12.51
CA THR A 91 -17.78 11.35 13.81
C THR A 91 -18.35 12.75 13.88
N GLY A 92 -18.18 13.57 12.82
CA GLY A 92 -18.74 14.92 12.76
C GLY A 92 -20.27 14.94 12.76
N ILE A 93 -20.91 14.12 11.93
CA ILE A 93 -22.38 13.96 11.90
C ILE A 93 -22.86 13.41 13.25
N GLY A 94 -22.15 12.41 13.80
CA GLY A 94 -22.48 11.84 15.11
C GLY A 94 -22.49 12.90 16.22
N ALA A 95 -21.43 13.69 16.31
CA ALA A 95 -21.31 14.77 17.29
C ALA A 95 -22.38 15.85 17.06
N LEU A 96 -22.66 16.22 15.81
CA LEU A 96 -23.71 17.18 15.47
C LEU A 96 -25.10 16.68 15.89
N CYS A 97 -25.45 15.43 15.56
CA CYS A 97 -26.74 14.84 15.92
C CYS A 97 -26.91 14.70 17.43
N ILE A 98 -25.86 14.30 18.15
CA ILE A 98 -25.89 14.22 19.62
C ILE A 98 -26.04 15.61 20.23
N GLY A 99 -25.30 16.61 19.73
CA GLY A 99 -25.42 18.00 20.18
C GLY A 99 -26.83 18.53 19.99
N LEU A 100 -27.42 18.35 18.80
CA LEU A 100 -28.81 18.73 18.53
C LEU A 100 -29.80 17.99 19.44
N ALA A 101 -29.59 16.69 19.70
CA ALA A 101 -30.44 15.93 20.62
C ALA A 101 -30.40 16.51 22.04
N VAL A 102 -29.22 16.92 22.52
CA VAL A 102 -29.05 17.56 23.83
C VAL A 102 -29.75 18.93 23.88
N GLU A 103 -29.59 19.75 22.84
CA GLU A 103 -30.26 21.06 22.75
C GLU A 103 -31.79 20.92 22.74
N ILE A 104 -32.32 19.96 21.98
CA ILE A 104 -33.77 19.69 21.95
C ILE A 104 -34.25 19.19 23.31
N ALA A 105 -33.52 18.27 23.95
CA ALA A 105 -33.88 17.73 25.25
C ALA A 105 -33.87 18.79 26.38
N ASN A 106 -33.05 19.83 26.25
CA ASN A 106 -32.95 20.91 27.23
C ASN A 106 -33.93 22.07 26.97
N ASN A 107 -34.63 22.08 25.83
CA ASN A 107 -35.51 23.18 25.48
C ASN A 107 -36.91 22.99 26.13
N PRO A 108 -37.32 23.87 27.07
CA PRO A 108 -38.58 23.72 27.81
C PRO A 108 -39.84 23.93 26.97
N GLN A 109 -39.72 24.42 25.72
CA GLN A 109 -40.86 24.59 24.81
C GLN A 109 -41.19 23.32 24.00
N VAL A 110 -40.30 22.33 23.98
CA VAL A 110 -40.48 21.09 23.25
C VAL A 110 -41.02 20.05 24.25
N ASN A 111 -42.09 19.34 23.89
CA ASN A 111 -42.88 18.57 24.84
C ASN A 111 -42.14 17.29 25.26
N ALA A 112 -42.25 16.86 26.52
CA ALA A 112 -41.57 15.65 27.02
C ALA A 112 -41.87 14.30 26.27
N ASN A 113 -42.75 14.31 25.27
CA ASN A 113 -43.04 13.18 24.37
C ASN A 113 -42.22 13.21 23.06
N ASP A 114 -41.14 13.99 23.00
CA ASP A 114 -40.43 14.27 21.74
C ASP A 114 -39.65 13.08 21.17
N GLU A 115 -40.30 12.36 20.25
CA GLU A 115 -39.67 11.49 19.24
C GLU A 115 -38.44 12.09 18.54
N PRO A 116 -38.36 13.40 18.19
CA PRO A 116 -37.22 13.90 17.41
C PRO A 116 -35.90 13.85 18.18
N ALA A 117 -35.88 14.13 19.49
CA ALA A 117 -34.64 14.10 20.28
C ALA A 117 -34.05 12.68 20.33
N ALA A 118 -34.92 11.69 20.59
CA ALA A 118 -34.54 10.28 20.61
C ALA A 118 -34.05 9.80 19.22
N LEU A 119 -34.70 10.26 18.14
CA LEU A 119 -34.30 9.94 16.78
C LEU A 119 -32.91 10.50 16.44
N PHE A 120 -32.62 11.76 16.77
CA PHE A 120 -31.30 12.35 16.54
C PHE A 120 -30.21 11.70 17.38
N ALA A 121 -30.51 11.39 18.65
CA ALA A 121 -29.57 10.65 19.50
C ALA A 121 -29.27 9.25 18.93
N PHE A 122 -30.31 8.53 18.48
CA PHE A 122 -30.15 7.22 17.85
C PHE A 122 -29.34 7.30 16.55
N LEU A 123 -29.68 8.23 15.66
CA LEU A 123 -28.97 8.41 14.39
C LEU A 123 -27.50 8.78 14.62
N GLY A 124 -27.22 9.67 15.58
CA GLY A 124 -25.87 10.06 15.96
C GLY A 124 -25.06 8.88 16.50
N CYS A 125 -25.64 8.12 17.44
CA CYS A 125 -24.99 6.92 17.98
C CYS A 125 -24.76 5.86 16.91
N PHE A 126 -25.76 5.58 16.07
CA PHE A 126 -25.69 4.61 14.99
C PHE A 126 -24.60 4.97 13.97
N SER A 127 -24.54 6.25 13.58
CA SER A 127 -23.51 6.79 12.68
C SER A 127 -22.10 6.55 13.22
N VAL A 128 -21.86 6.84 14.51
CA VAL A 128 -20.54 6.64 15.11
C VAL A 128 -20.21 5.15 15.26
N VAL A 129 -21.14 4.37 15.80
CA VAL A 129 -20.92 2.95 16.14
C VAL A 129 -20.70 2.09 14.90
N LEU A 130 -21.36 2.37 13.78
CA LEU A 130 -21.18 1.60 12.54
C LEU A 130 -20.26 2.31 11.54
N GLY A 131 -20.37 3.62 11.40
CA GLY A 131 -19.61 4.39 10.41
C GLY A 131 -18.11 4.41 10.72
N VAL A 132 -17.72 4.55 11.99
CA VAL A 132 -16.29 4.58 12.36
C VAL A 132 -15.61 3.24 12.12
N PRO A 133 -16.10 2.09 12.61
CA PRO A 133 -15.48 0.79 12.31
C PRO A 133 -15.45 0.48 10.82
N TYR A 134 -16.50 0.85 10.09
CA TYR A 134 -16.56 0.69 8.63
C TYR A 134 -15.44 1.46 7.93
N GLY A 135 -15.29 2.76 8.25
CA GLY A 135 -14.24 3.60 7.67
C GLY A 135 -12.83 3.16 8.04
N VAL A 136 -12.64 2.73 9.30
CA VAL A 136 -11.36 2.18 9.77
C VAL A 136 -11.02 0.86 9.05
N ALA A 137 -11.98 -0.05 8.90
CA ALA A 137 -11.78 -1.31 8.19
C ALA A 137 -11.40 -1.07 6.72
N MET A 138 -12.06 -0.11 6.06
CA MET A 138 -11.74 0.31 4.70
C MET A 138 -10.31 0.88 4.61
N ALA A 139 -9.91 1.76 5.52
CA ALA A 139 -8.56 2.33 5.55
C ALA A 139 -7.47 1.27 5.83
N ILE A 140 -7.70 0.35 6.76
CA ILE A 140 -6.77 -0.75 7.06
C ILE A 140 -6.63 -1.69 5.86
N GLY A 141 -7.74 -2.08 5.23
CA GLY A 141 -7.72 -2.94 4.05
C GLY A 141 -7.03 -2.27 2.86
N ALA A 142 -7.18 -0.95 2.69
CA ALA A 142 -6.44 -0.17 1.71
C ALA A 142 -4.92 -0.17 1.96
N ARG A 143 -4.46 0.02 3.21
CA ARG A 143 -3.04 -0.11 3.55
C ARG A 143 -2.50 -1.52 3.28
N LYS A 144 -3.28 -2.54 3.63
CA LYS A 144 -2.94 -3.96 3.37
C LYS A 144 -2.86 -4.27 1.88
N MET A 145 -3.69 -3.63 1.06
CA MET A 145 -3.66 -3.69 -0.40
C MET A 145 -2.38 -3.06 -0.97
N ARG A 146 -1.94 -1.90 -0.46
CA ARG A 146 -0.65 -1.28 -0.86
C ARG A 146 0.56 -2.13 -0.47
N ALA A 147 0.46 -2.88 0.62
CA ALA A 147 1.51 -3.78 1.06
C ALA A 147 1.54 -5.13 0.33
N LEU A 148 0.55 -5.42 -0.55
CA LEU A 148 0.32 -6.73 -1.18
C LEU A 148 0.33 -7.91 -0.18
N SER A 149 -0.04 -7.65 1.08
CA SER A 149 0.20 -8.61 2.17
C SER A 149 -0.93 -9.61 2.39
N SER A 150 -2.14 -9.31 1.90
CA SER A 150 -3.29 -10.19 2.11
C SER A 150 -4.42 -9.92 1.11
N ARG A 151 -4.75 -10.93 0.30
CA ARG A 151 -5.85 -10.86 -0.68
C ARG A 151 -7.21 -10.60 -0.05
N GLY A 152 -7.49 -11.26 1.09
CA GLY A 152 -8.77 -11.15 1.78
C GLY A 152 -9.07 -9.70 2.21
N TRP A 153 -8.11 -9.02 2.83
CA TRP A 153 -8.28 -7.62 3.25
C TRP A 153 -8.37 -6.65 2.07
N ALA A 154 -7.60 -6.88 1.00
CA ALA A 154 -7.68 -6.05 -0.20
C ALA A 154 -9.05 -6.16 -0.88
N MET A 155 -9.57 -7.38 -1.00
CA MET A 155 -10.90 -7.65 -1.55
C MET A 155 -12.00 -7.08 -0.65
N ALA A 156 -11.87 -7.22 0.67
CA ALA A 156 -12.82 -6.65 1.62
C ALA A 156 -12.89 -5.12 1.51
N ALA A 157 -11.75 -4.41 1.44
CA ALA A 157 -11.75 -2.96 1.27
C ALA A 157 -12.40 -2.52 -0.05
N ALA A 158 -12.17 -3.26 -1.14
CA ALA A 158 -12.79 -2.95 -2.42
C ALA A 158 -14.32 -3.17 -2.37
N ILE A 159 -14.78 -4.26 -1.76
CA ILE A 159 -16.22 -4.53 -1.55
C ILE A 159 -16.84 -3.48 -0.64
N LEU A 160 -16.17 -3.08 0.44
CA LEU A 160 -16.64 -2.00 1.31
C LEU A 160 -16.81 -0.71 0.50
N GLY A 161 -15.84 -0.34 -0.34
CA GLY A 161 -15.96 0.83 -1.23
C GLY A 161 -17.19 0.76 -2.15
N VAL A 162 -17.51 -0.41 -2.71
CA VAL A 162 -18.73 -0.61 -3.52
C VAL A 162 -20.00 -0.52 -2.67
N ALA A 163 -19.98 -1.07 -1.46
CA ALA A 163 -21.13 -1.04 -0.54
C ALA A 163 -21.44 0.39 -0.03
N SER A 164 -20.51 1.34 -0.18
CA SER A 164 -20.71 2.73 0.23
C SER A 164 -21.92 3.39 -0.45
N PHE A 165 -22.25 3.04 -1.70
CA PHE A 165 -23.43 3.59 -2.37
C PHE A 165 -24.73 3.24 -1.65
N SER A 166 -24.86 2.00 -1.18
CA SER A 166 -26.07 1.54 -0.48
C SER A 166 -26.22 2.18 0.90
N MET A 167 -25.12 2.48 1.60
CA MET A 167 -25.16 3.07 2.94
C MET A 167 -25.26 4.59 2.95
N PHE A 168 -24.58 5.28 2.03
CA PHE A 168 -24.41 6.75 2.06
C PHE A 168 -25.11 7.48 0.89
N GLY A 169 -25.87 6.74 0.07
CA GLY A 169 -26.63 7.31 -1.05
C GLY A 169 -25.74 7.96 -2.10
N CYS A 170 -26.11 9.18 -2.53
CA CYS A 170 -25.42 9.89 -3.61
C CYS A 170 -23.95 10.22 -3.29
N TRP A 171 -23.61 10.46 -2.01
CA TRP A 171 -22.22 10.66 -1.58
C TRP A 171 -21.37 9.39 -1.72
N GLY A 172 -22.00 8.21 -1.75
CA GLY A 172 -21.32 6.93 -1.95
C GLY A 172 -20.88 6.67 -3.40
N LEU A 173 -21.21 7.52 -4.37
CA LEU A 173 -20.85 7.30 -5.78
C LEU A 173 -19.33 7.31 -6.01
N VAL A 174 -18.62 8.23 -5.38
CA VAL A 174 -17.16 8.36 -5.48
C VAL A 174 -16.44 7.09 -4.95
N PRO A 175 -16.67 6.66 -3.69
CA PRO A 175 -16.03 5.45 -3.18
C PRO A 175 -16.45 4.18 -3.93
N THR A 176 -17.66 4.15 -4.51
CA THR A 176 -18.12 3.01 -5.33
C THR A 176 -17.35 2.89 -6.63
N GLY A 177 -17.15 4.01 -7.35
CA GLY A 177 -16.33 4.02 -8.56
C GLY A 177 -14.89 3.56 -8.29
N ILE A 178 -14.31 4.04 -7.19
CA ILE A 178 -12.96 3.63 -6.74
C ILE A 178 -12.95 2.15 -6.33
N GLY A 179 -13.98 1.67 -5.65
CA GLY A 179 -14.13 0.26 -5.26
C GLY A 179 -14.20 -0.68 -6.47
N ILE A 180 -14.98 -0.32 -7.49
CA ILE A 180 -15.04 -1.06 -8.76
C ILE A 180 -13.67 -1.05 -9.45
N TRP A 181 -13.00 0.11 -9.51
CA TRP A 181 -11.66 0.22 -10.07
C TRP A 181 -10.66 -0.69 -9.33
N ALA A 182 -10.70 -0.71 -8.00
CA ALA A 182 -9.89 -1.60 -7.18
C ALA A 182 -10.17 -3.09 -7.48
N LEU A 183 -11.44 -3.49 -7.64
CA LEU A 183 -11.80 -4.87 -8.02
C LEU A 183 -11.26 -5.25 -9.40
N VAL A 184 -11.35 -4.36 -10.39
CA VAL A 184 -10.80 -4.60 -11.73
C VAL A 184 -9.29 -4.78 -11.67
N VAL A 185 -8.59 -3.95 -10.89
CA VAL A 185 -7.14 -4.08 -10.71
C VAL A 185 -6.78 -5.38 -9.98
N LEU A 186 -7.51 -5.76 -8.93
CA LEU A 186 -7.28 -6.99 -8.17
C LEU A 186 -7.53 -8.26 -8.99
N ASN A 187 -8.39 -8.20 -10.01
CA ASN A 187 -8.66 -9.32 -10.92
C ASN A 187 -7.62 -9.47 -12.04
N LYS A 188 -6.67 -8.54 -12.19
CA LYS A 188 -5.57 -8.72 -13.15
C LYS A 188 -4.67 -9.89 -12.70
N PRO A 189 -4.25 -10.77 -13.63
CA PRO A 189 -3.48 -11.97 -13.28
C PRO A 189 -2.19 -11.62 -12.52
N ALA A 190 -1.45 -10.60 -12.97
CA ALA A 190 -0.24 -10.10 -12.31
C ALA A 190 -0.43 -9.74 -10.82
N VAL A 191 -1.60 -9.20 -10.45
CA VAL A 191 -1.93 -8.83 -9.07
C VAL A 191 -2.48 -10.04 -8.29
N SER A 192 -3.24 -10.90 -8.98
CA SER A 192 -3.88 -12.04 -8.35
C SER A 192 -2.89 -13.17 -7.99
N GLU A 193 -1.83 -13.33 -8.78
CA GLU A 193 -0.76 -14.31 -8.57
C GLU A 193 0.16 -13.88 -7.42
N THR A 194 0.48 -12.58 -7.33
CA THR A 194 1.27 -12.01 -6.23
C THR A 194 0.52 -12.04 -4.89
N LEU A 195 -0.81 -11.90 -4.90
CA LEU A 195 -1.67 -11.97 -3.70
C LEU A 195 -2.17 -13.38 -3.36
N GLY A 196 -2.00 -14.35 -4.25
CA GLY A 196 -2.44 -15.72 -4.04
C GLY A 196 -1.73 -16.35 -2.85
N PRO A 197 -2.36 -17.32 -2.14
CA PRO A 197 -1.62 -18.14 -1.20
C PRO A 197 -0.48 -18.79 -2.00
N ILE A 198 0.77 -18.55 -1.60
CA ILE A 198 1.92 -19.27 -2.14
C ILE A 198 1.53 -20.73 -2.05
N ARG A 199 1.27 -21.38 -3.20
CA ARG A 199 1.12 -22.83 -3.24
C ARG A 199 2.46 -23.35 -2.80
N ARG A 200 2.63 -23.55 -1.49
CA ARG A 200 3.67 -24.42 -0.98
C ARG A 200 3.30 -25.77 -1.58
N ASN A 201 3.96 -26.11 -2.68
CA ASN A 201 4.05 -27.48 -3.13
C ASN A 201 4.64 -28.23 -1.95
N ARG A 202 3.77 -28.82 -1.12
CA ARG A 202 4.16 -29.83 -0.16
C ARG A 202 4.58 -31.01 -1.01
N THR A 203 5.89 -31.14 -1.15
CA THR A 203 6.56 -32.38 -1.51
C THR A 203 6.31 -33.42 -0.44
#